data_AF-A0A7S2VPJ2-F1
#
_entry.id   AF-A0A7S2VPJ2-F1
#
_cell.length_a   1.000
_cell.length_b   1.000
_cell.length_c   1.000
_cell.angle_alpha   90.00
_cell.angle_beta   90.00
_cell.angle_gamma   90.00
#
_symmetry.space_group_name_H-M   'P 1'
#
loop_
_entity.id
_entity.type
_entity.pdbx_description
1 polymer ?
#
loop_
_entity_poly.entity_id
_entity_poly.type
_entity_poly.pdbx_seq_one_letter_code
_entity_poly.pdbx_strand_id
1 'polypeptide(L)'
;WVRSGDGAPAAKFEPFVVDLGAFDGKLSSNTYNFFQLGPSWSGLLVEASPRTMALAKENTRGFCTLGNRILYEQVLVSAEDTRPGAIGVLALRPNPTQNEFLRGGAAEGEVVEVPIKSIRQLLAAHAVPQRLALLSVDVEGQGLALVRRVLDLGYKPQYIVVEMGRASFDGYDHIAQIRYNQMYR
;
A
#
# COMPACT_ATOMS: atom_id res chain seq x y z
N TRP A 1 19.97 35.22 -29.51
CA TRP A 1 18.53 34.92 -29.43
C TRP A 1 18.34 33.70 -28.54
N VAL A 2 17.96 33.94 -27.28
CA VAL A 2 17.59 32.88 -26.33
C VAL A 2 16.25 32.32 -26.80
N ARG A 3 16.17 31.01 -27.08
CA ARG A 3 14.91 30.29 -27.10
C ARG A 3 14.79 29.54 -25.79
N SER A 4 14.11 30.19 -24.85
CA SER A 4 13.41 29.56 -23.76
C SER A 4 12.21 28.79 -24.33
N GLY A 5 12.04 27.54 -23.93
CA GLY A 5 10.86 26.77 -24.32
C GLY A 5 10.96 25.24 -24.27
N ASP A 6 11.89 24.65 -23.49
CA ASP A 6 11.79 23.22 -23.18
C ASP A 6 10.76 23.04 -22.06
N GLY A 7 9.49 22.95 -22.46
CA GLY A 7 8.46 22.39 -21.60
C GLY A 7 8.77 20.92 -21.40
N ALA A 8 9.38 20.57 -20.25
CA ALA A 8 9.55 19.19 -19.85
C ALA A 8 8.19 18.47 -19.98
N PRO A 9 8.12 17.28 -20.60
CA PRO A 9 6.87 16.56 -20.72
C PRO A 9 6.27 16.38 -19.33
N ALA A 10 4.98 16.70 -19.17
CA ALA A 10 4.28 16.52 -17.90
C ALA A 10 4.57 15.13 -17.35
N ALA A 11 4.95 15.06 -16.07
CA ALA A 11 5.33 13.80 -15.44
C ALA A 11 4.22 12.76 -15.64
N LYS A 12 4.59 11.56 -16.12
CA LYS A 12 3.63 10.48 -16.41
C LYS A 12 2.88 10.01 -15.14
N PHE A 13 3.46 10.29 -13.98
CA PHE A 13 2.96 9.98 -12.65
C PHE A 13 3.47 11.04 -11.65
N GLU A 14 2.81 11.14 -10.50
CA GLU A 14 3.24 11.89 -9.32
C GLU A 14 4.15 11.01 -8.45
N PRO A 15 5.24 11.54 -7.86
CA PRO A 15 6.18 10.82 -7.00
C PRO A 15 5.54 10.44 -5.65
N PHE A 16 4.55 9.57 -5.72
CA PHE A 16 3.75 9.10 -4.60
C PHE A 16 3.74 7.57 -4.60
N VAL A 17 4.00 6.97 -3.45
CA VAL A 17 4.00 5.51 -3.29
C VAL A 17 2.94 5.08 -2.28
N VAL A 18 2.26 3.97 -2.54
CA VAL A 18 1.31 3.36 -1.61
C VAL A 18 1.84 1.97 -1.25
N ASP A 19 1.92 1.67 0.03
CA ASP A 19 2.30 0.36 0.56
C ASP A 19 1.16 -0.20 1.42
N LEU A 20 0.48 -1.22 0.90
CA LEU A 20 -0.57 -1.93 1.63
C LEU A 20 0.06 -3.17 2.26
N GLY A 21 0.10 -3.23 3.59
CA GLY A 21 0.90 -4.24 4.30
C GLY A 21 2.35 -3.79 4.50
N ALA A 22 2.54 -2.54 4.91
CA ALA A 22 3.85 -1.90 4.97
C ALA A 22 4.80 -2.50 6.02
N PHE A 23 4.31 -3.37 6.92
CA PHE A 23 5.09 -3.98 7.98
C PHE A 23 5.82 -2.94 8.84
N ASP A 24 7.16 -3.00 8.93
CA ASP A 24 8.00 -2.05 9.65
C ASP A 24 8.49 -0.89 8.76
N GLY A 25 7.92 -0.75 7.57
CA GLY A 25 8.22 0.31 6.61
C GLY A 25 9.63 0.29 6.05
N LYS A 26 10.46 -0.73 6.30
CA LYS A 26 11.87 -0.75 5.88
C LYS A 26 12.36 -2.12 5.44
N LEU A 27 12.20 -3.14 6.27
CA LEU A 27 12.64 -4.50 5.94
C LEU A 27 11.81 -5.03 4.77
N SER A 28 12.47 -5.41 3.68
CA SER A 28 11.84 -5.87 2.44
C SER A 28 10.81 -4.90 1.83
N SER A 29 10.82 -3.63 2.22
CA SER A 29 9.84 -2.66 1.72
C SER A 29 10.11 -2.30 0.25
N ASN A 30 9.06 -2.34 -0.55
CA ASN A 30 9.07 -1.87 -1.93
C ASN A 30 9.01 -0.33 -2.03
N THR A 31 8.71 0.37 -0.94
CA THR A 31 8.51 1.83 -0.92
C THR A 31 9.65 2.61 -0.27
N TYR A 32 10.40 2.03 0.67
CA TYR A 32 11.43 2.72 1.47
C TYR A 32 12.48 3.48 0.63
N ASN A 33 12.97 2.87 -0.44
CA ASN A 33 14.00 3.47 -1.31
C ASN A 33 13.51 4.71 -2.05
N PHE A 34 12.20 4.87 -2.27
CA PHE A 34 11.65 6.06 -2.92
C PHE A 34 11.73 7.30 -2.03
N PHE A 35 11.59 7.15 -0.71
CA PHE A 35 11.74 8.28 0.21
C PHE A 35 13.18 8.83 0.22
N GLN A 36 14.17 7.98 -0.05
CA GLN A 36 15.59 8.39 -0.16
C GLN A 36 15.87 9.25 -1.40
N LEU A 37 14.99 9.25 -2.41
CA LEU A 37 15.15 10.07 -3.62
C LEU A 37 14.84 11.55 -3.38
N GLY A 38 14.38 11.93 -2.19
CA GLY A 38 14.24 13.32 -1.75
C GLY A 38 12.81 13.73 -1.40
N PRO A 39 12.62 14.98 -0.93
CA PRO A 39 11.38 15.44 -0.30
C PRO A 39 10.19 15.54 -1.25
N SER A 40 10.42 15.50 -2.57
CA SER A 40 9.33 15.38 -3.55
C SER A 40 8.60 14.05 -3.47
N TRP A 41 9.23 13.00 -2.92
CA TRP A 41 8.61 11.69 -2.77
C TRP A 41 7.74 11.63 -1.51
N SER A 42 6.46 11.36 -1.73
CA SER A 42 5.45 11.21 -0.69
C SER A 42 4.91 9.78 -0.68
N GLY A 43 4.20 9.40 0.38
CA GLY A 43 3.57 8.08 0.37
C GLY A 43 2.53 7.85 1.45
N LEU A 44 1.84 6.72 1.31
CA LEU A 44 0.88 6.19 2.29
C LEU A 44 1.31 4.77 2.66
N LEU A 45 1.66 4.57 3.93
CA LEU A 45 1.98 3.27 4.51
C LEU A 45 0.78 2.78 5.33
N VAL A 46 0.23 1.63 4.96
CA VAL A 46 -0.91 0.99 5.63
C VAL A 46 -0.45 -0.30 6.27
N GLU A 47 -0.66 -0.44 7.58
CA GLU A 47 -0.25 -1.62 8.33
C GLU A 47 -1.25 -1.90 9.47
N ALA A 48 -1.71 -3.14 9.59
CA ALA A 48 -2.74 -3.47 10.57
C ALA A 48 -2.18 -3.58 12.00
N SER A 49 -0.98 -4.15 12.17
CA SER A 49 -0.44 -4.39 13.51
C SER A 49 0.07 -3.09 14.14
N PRO A 50 -0.37 -2.73 15.36
CA PRO A 50 0.10 -1.53 16.06
C PRO A 50 1.62 -1.54 16.26
N ARG A 51 2.20 -2.71 16.54
CA ARG A 51 3.64 -2.87 16.81
C ARG A 51 4.49 -2.55 15.58
N THR A 52 4.14 -3.14 14.44
CA THR A 52 4.85 -2.96 13.17
C THR A 52 4.61 -1.55 12.60
N MET A 53 3.40 -1.01 12.73
CA MET A 53 3.12 0.40 12.39
C MET A 53 3.98 1.39 13.21
N ALA A 54 4.20 1.13 14.50
CA ALA A 54 5.09 1.95 15.31
C ALA A 54 6.54 1.90 14.79
N LEU A 55 7.01 0.72 14.39
CA LEU A 55 8.33 0.55 13.76
C LEU A 55 8.41 1.24 12.40
N ALA A 56 7.36 1.17 11.58
CA ALA A 56 7.26 1.89 10.31
C ALA A 56 7.51 3.39 10.52
N LYS A 57 6.75 4.00 11.43
CA LYS A 57 6.91 5.42 11.78
C LYS A 57 8.33 5.76 12.26
N GLU A 58 8.94 4.92 13.10
CA GLU A 58 10.30 5.15 13.58
C GLU A 58 11.32 5.03 12.44
N ASN A 59 11.23 3.98 11.63
CA ASN A 59 12.15 3.68 10.52
C ASN A 59 12.12 4.73 9.41
N THR A 60 10.98 5.40 9.21
CA THR A 60 10.80 6.43 8.18
C THR A 60 10.78 7.86 8.74
N ARG A 61 10.89 8.05 10.07
CA ARG A 61 10.89 9.39 10.71
C ARG A 61 11.94 10.32 10.13
N GLY A 62 13.12 9.80 9.84
CA GLY A 62 14.23 10.59 9.27
C GLY A 62 13.84 11.27 7.95
N PHE A 63 13.07 10.60 7.09
CA PHE A 63 12.59 11.18 5.83
C PHE A 63 11.56 12.28 6.06
N CYS A 64 10.66 12.12 7.05
CA CYS A 64 9.74 13.19 7.42
C CYS A 64 10.49 14.46 7.87
N THR A 65 11.58 14.31 8.63
CA THR A 65 12.45 15.44 9.01
C THR A 65 13.12 16.09 7.81
N LEU A 66 13.44 15.33 6.77
CA LEU A 66 14.00 15.82 5.50
C LEU A 66 12.95 16.43 4.55
N GLY A 67 11.66 16.38 4.91
CA GLY A 67 10.57 17.02 4.18
C GLY A 67 9.68 16.08 3.38
N ASN A 68 9.92 14.76 3.39
CA ASN A 68 9.00 13.80 2.76
C ASN A 68 7.64 13.81 3.48
N ARG A 69 6.54 13.81 2.71
CA ARG A 69 5.19 13.64 3.26
C ARG A 69 4.81 12.16 3.28
N ILE A 70 5.08 11.49 4.39
CA ILE A 70 4.70 10.09 4.62
C ILE A 70 3.47 10.05 5.52
N LEU A 71 2.39 9.47 5.02
CA LEU A 71 1.13 9.25 5.71
C LEU A 71 1.09 7.81 6.24
N TYR A 72 0.43 7.60 7.37
CA TYR A 72 0.37 6.31 8.04
C TYR A 72 -1.08 5.98 8.42
N GLU A 73 -1.51 4.76 8.12
CA GLU A 73 -2.85 4.27 8.49
C GLU A 73 -2.78 2.90 9.14
N GLN A 74 -3.16 2.85 10.42
CA GLN A 74 -3.13 1.62 11.21
C GLN A 74 -4.46 0.87 11.09
N VAL A 75 -4.68 0.18 9.98
CA VAL A 75 -5.95 -0.47 9.68
C VAL A 75 -5.75 -1.81 8.97
N LEU A 76 -6.75 -2.68 9.10
CA LEU A 76 -6.98 -3.76 8.16
C LEU A 76 -7.57 -3.17 6.88
N VAL A 77 -6.90 -3.37 5.74
CA VAL A 77 -7.40 -2.93 4.45
C VAL A 77 -8.24 -4.02 3.78
N SER A 78 -9.37 -3.63 3.21
CA SER A 78 -10.28 -4.52 2.47
C SER A 78 -10.48 -4.05 1.02
N ALA A 79 -10.53 -5.00 0.08
CA ALA A 79 -10.96 -4.70 -1.29
C ALA A 79 -12.47 -4.40 -1.37
N GLU A 80 -13.26 -4.97 -0.46
CA GLU A 80 -14.70 -4.74 -0.37
C GLU A 80 -15.03 -3.46 0.39
N ASP A 81 -16.15 -2.82 0.03
CA ASP A 81 -16.62 -1.64 0.74
C ASP A 81 -17.07 -2.03 2.16
N THR A 82 -16.57 -1.32 3.17
CA THR A 82 -16.89 -1.56 4.58
C THR A 82 -17.72 -0.44 5.17
N ARG A 83 -18.52 -0.76 6.20
CA ARG A 83 -19.25 0.26 6.96
C ARG A 83 -18.25 1.14 7.73
N PRO A 84 -18.49 2.46 7.84
CA PRO A 84 -17.69 3.32 8.70
C PRO A 84 -17.64 2.78 10.14
N GLY A 85 -16.45 2.76 10.74
CA GLY A 85 -16.25 2.23 12.09
C GLY A 85 -16.25 0.71 12.19
N ALA A 86 -16.18 -0.03 11.07
CA ALA A 86 -15.97 -1.48 11.11
C ALA A 86 -14.68 -1.82 11.88
N ILE A 87 -14.76 -2.82 12.75
CA ILE A 87 -13.65 -3.35 13.54
C ILE A 87 -13.43 -4.81 13.15
N GLY A 88 -12.17 -5.18 13.02
CA GLY A 88 -11.70 -6.53 12.80
C GLY A 88 -10.80 -6.98 13.93
N VAL A 89 -10.49 -8.28 13.96
CA VAL A 89 -9.58 -8.86 14.95
C VAL A 89 -8.35 -9.39 14.21
N LEU A 90 -7.18 -8.92 14.64
CA LEU A 90 -5.89 -9.37 14.15
C LEU A 90 -5.26 -10.30 15.19
N ALA A 91 -4.93 -11.52 14.81
CA ALA A 91 -4.10 -12.41 15.62
C ALA A 91 -2.63 -12.01 15.46
N LEU A 92 -1.99 -11.70 16.59
CA LEU A 92 -0.56 -11.40 16.64
C LEU A 92 0.21 -12.70 16.85
N ARG A 93 1.20 -12.94 15.98
CA ARG A 93 2.06 -14.12 16.04
C ARG A 93 3.46 -13.75 16.56
N PRO A 94 4.21 -14.72 17.13
CA PRO A 94 5.59 -14.49 17.54
C PRO A 94 6.47 -13.97 16.41
N ASN A 95 6.26 -14.48 15.19
CA ASN A 95 6.79 -13.87 13.97
C ASN A 95 5.73 -12.89 13.40
N PRO A 96 5.99 -11.56 13.43
CA PRO A 96 5.03 -10.58 12.97
C PRO A 96 4.65 -10.69 11.48
N THR A 97 5.48 -11.34 10.65
CA THR A 97 5.14 -11.63 9.24
C THR A 97 4.07 -12.71 9.09
N GLN A 98 3.63 -13.33 10.19
CA GLN A 98 2.59 -14.37 10.20
C GLN A 98 1.30 -13.87 10.84
N ASN A 99 1.19 -12.57 11.15
CA ASN A 99 -0.03 -11.99 11.68
C ASN A 99 -1.20 -12.26 10.74
N GLU A 100 -2.36 -12.55 11.31
CA GLU A 100 -3.49 -13.09 10.56
C GLU A 100 -4.78 -12.36 10.90
N PHE A 101 -5.53 -11.96 9.87
CA PHE A 101 -6.87 -11.43 10.07
C PHE A 101 -7.88 -12.56 10.32
N LEU A 102 -8.57 -12.50 11.46
CA LEU A 102 -9.54 -13.53 11.84
C LEU A 102 -10.92 -13.19 11.28
N ARG A 103 -11.40 -14.02 10.33
CA ARG A 103 -12.77 -13.94 9.78
C ARG A 103 -13.78 -14.72 10.63
N GLY A 104 -13.80 -14.43 11.94
CA GLY A 104 -14.64 -15.12 12.93
C GLY A 104 -14.01 -16.39 13.49
N GLY A 105 -14.28 -16.67 14.76
CA GLY A 105 -13.68 -17.78 15.52
C GLY A 105 -12.77 -17.31 16.66
N ALA A 106 -12.43 -18.23 17.57
CA ALA A 106 -11.41 -17.99 18.59
C ALA A 106 -10.03 -18.26 17.98
N ALA A 107 -9.09 -17.33 18.15
CA ALA A 107 -7.67 -17.61 17.88
C ALA A 107 -6.96 -17.99 19.17
N GLU A 108 -6.04 -18.94 19.07
CA GLU A 108 -5.02 -19.15 20.09
C GLU A 108 -3.97 -18.03 19.99
N GLY A 109 -3.68 -17.38 21.11
CA GLY A 109 -2.64 -16.35 21.22
C GLY A 109 -3.17 -14.95 21.47
N GLU A 110 -2.29 -13.96 21.31
CA GLU A 110 -2.61 -12.54 21.48
C GLU A 110 -3.43 -12.05 20.28
N VAL A 111 -4.52 -11.35 20.56
CA VAL A 111 -5.39 -10.74 19.55
C VAL A 111 -5.59 -9.27 19.86
N VAL A 112 -5.70 -8.46 18.80
CA VAL A 112 -5.98 -7.03 18.92
C VAL A 112 -7.12 -6.64 17.99
N GLU A 113 -7.99 -5.75 18.48
CA GLU A 113 -9.00 -5.12 17.65
C GLU A 113 -8.36 -4.01 16.80
N VAL A 114 -8.65 -4.01 15.51
CA VAL A 114 -8.09 -3.05 14.54
C VAL A 114 -9.21 -2.54 13.65
N PRO A 115 -9.28 -1.22 13.37
CA PRO A 115 -10.26 -0.70 12.42
C PRO A 115 -10.07 -1.31 11.03
N ILE A 116 -11.18 -1.54 10.33
CA ILE A 116 -11.18 -1.97 8.94
C ILE A 116 -11.57 -0.80 8.05
N LYS A 117 -10.77 -0.49 7.04
CA LYS A 117 -11.12 0.45 5.98
C LYS A 117 -11.08 -0.24 4.62
N SER A 118 -12.08 0.03 3.80
CA SER A 118 -11.99 -0.30 2.38
C SER A 118 -10.88 0.50 1.71
N ILE A 119 -10.25 -0.05 0.67
CA ILE A 119 -9.26 0.66 -0.12
C ILE A 119 -9.84 1.95 -0.74
N ARG A 120 -11.13 1.97 -1.08
CA ARG A 120 -11.85 3.18 -1.50
C ARG A 120 -11.78 4.28 -0.44
N GLN A 121 -12.12 3.95 0.81
CA GLN A 121 -12.11 4.92 1.91
C GLN A 121 -10.70 5.41 2.21
N LEU A 122 -9.70 4.53 2.20
CA LEU A 122 -8.30 4.89 2.41
C LEU A 122 -7.81 5.87 1.34
N LEU A 123 -7.94 5.52 0.06
CA LEU A 123 -7.43 6.37 -1.02
C LEU A 123 -8.11 7.74 -1.06
N ALA A 124 -9.43 7.78 -0.80
CA ALA A 124 -10.19 9.03 -0.71
C ALA A 124 -9.77 9.91 0.48
N ALA A 125 -9.57 9.31 1.66
CA ALA A 125 -9.22 10.04 2.89
C ALA A 125 -7.83 10.71 2.82
N HIS A 126 -6.89 10.14 2.07
CA HIS A 126 -5.51 10.62 1.98
C HIS A 126 -5.21 11.46 0.75
N ALA A 127 -6.22 11.72 -0.10
CA ALA A 127 -6.07 12.41 -1.37
C ALA A 127 -4.93 11.79 -2.22
N VAL A 128 -4.90 10.45 -2.28
CA VAL A 128 -3.87 9.74 -3.05
C VAL A 128 -4.02 10.12 -4.54
N PRO A 129 -2.94 10.50 -5.23
CA PRO A 129 -3.02 10.88 -6.62
C PRO A 129 -3.42 9.70 -7.51
N GLN A 130 -4.30 9.96 -8.47
CA GLN A 130 -4.76 8.91 -9.39
C GLN A 130 -3.61 8.28 -10.19
N ARG A 131 -2.58 9.08 -10.53
CA ARG A 131 -1.39 8.61 -11.24
C ARG A 131 -0.19 8.57 -10.31
N LEU A 132 -0.23 7.74 -9.28
CA LEU A 132 0.88 7.49 -8.38
C LEU A 132 2.03 6.70 -9.05
N ALA A 133 3.22 6.74 -8.46
CA ALA A 133 4.40 6.04 -8.95
C ALA A 133 4.31 4.52 -8.71
N LEU A 134 4.02 4.11 -7.47
CA LEU A 134 4.02 2.71 -7.09
C LEU A 134 2.81 2.36 -6.23
N LEU A 135 2.16 1.25 -6.56
CA LEU A 135 1.27 0.52 -5.67
C LEU A 135 1.95 -0.79 -5.26
N SER A 136 2.37 -0.90 -4.00
CA SER A 136 2.85 -2.13 -3.37
C SER A 136 1.71 -2.75 -2.57
N VAL A 137 1.47 -4.05 -2.74
CA VAL A 137 0.42 -4.79 -2.05
C VAL A 137 0.99 -6.10 -1.53
N ASP A 138 1.17 -6.15 -0.21
CA ASP A 138 1.64 -7.30 0.54
C ASP A 138 0.65 -7.56 1.69
N VAL A 139 -0.57 -7.92 1.30
CA VAL A 139 -1.67 -8.19 2.22
C VAL A 139 -2.14 -9.61 2.01
N GLU A 140 -1.88 -10.44 3.02
CA GLU A 140 -2.23 -11.85 3.05
C GLU A 140 -3.68 -12.09 2.58
N GLY A 141 -3.81 -12.89 1.52
CA GLY A 141 -5.10 -13.29 0.95
C GLY A 141 -5.91 -12.21 0.22
N GLN A 142 -5.42 -10.96 0.09
CA GLN A 142 -6.16 -9.89 -0.61
C GLN A 142 -5.41 -9.20 -1.76
N GLY A 143 -4.16 -9.60 -2.06
CA GLY A 143 -3.29 -8.99 -3.08
C GLY A 143 -4.01 -8.58 -4.38
N LEU A 144 -4.47 -9.55 -5.18
CA LEU A 144 -5.14 -9.25 -6.47
C LEU A 144 -6.46 -8.50 -6.33
N ALA A 145 -7.24 -8.81 -5.30
CA ALA A 145 -8.53 -8.16 -5.08
C ALA A 145 -8.35 -6.65 -4.82
N LEU A 146 -7.34 -6.30 -4.03
CA LEU A 146 -6.96 -4.91 -3.77
C LEU A 146 -6.47 -4.23 -5.05
N VAL A 147 -5.54 -4.86 -5.79
CA VAL A 147 -5.04 -4.30 -7.05
C VAL A 147 -6.19 -4.02 -8.02
N ARG A 148 -7.06 -5.02 -8.26
CA ARG A 148 -8.23 -4.87 -9.14
C ARG A 148 -9.12 -3.72 -8.68
N ARG A 149 -9.42 -3.65 -7.38
CA ARG A 149 -10.26 -2.59 -6.84
C ARG A 149 -9.64 -1.21 -7.04
N VAL A 150 -8.33 -1.06 -6.85
CA VAL A 150 -7.62 0.22 -7.10
C VAL A 150 -7.76 0.63 -8.57
N LEU A 151 -7.59 -0.30 -9.50
CA LEU A 151 -7.75 -0.04 -10.94
C LEU A 151 -9.21 0.30 -11.31
N ASP A 152 -10.18 -0.42 -10.76
CA ASP A 152 -11.63 -0.15 -10.95
C ASP A 152 -12.03 1.24 -10.43
N LEU A 153 -11.32 1.76 -9.42
CA LEU A 153 -11.49 3.12 -8.89
C LEU A 153 -10.86 4.20 -9.81
N GLY A 154 -10.24 3.82 -10.91
CA GLY A 154 -9.66 4.73 -11.91
C GLY A 154 -8.21 5.15 -11.62
N TYR A 155 -7.57 4.59 -10.59
CA TYR A 155 -6.16 4.79 -10.32
C TYR A 155 -5.30 4.10 -11.39
N LYS A 156 -4.16 4.70 -11.71
CA LYS A 156 -3.22 4.29 -12.74
C LYS A 156 -1.79 4.38 -12.19
N PRO A 157 -1.40 3.48 -11.26
CA PRO A 157 -0.03 3.39 -10.78
C PRO A 157 0.96 3.29 -11.96
N GLN A 158 2.16 3.85 -11.86
CA GLN A 158 3.18 3.58 -12.89
C GLN A 158 3.70 2.14 -12.77
N TYR A 159 3.82 1.63 -11.55
CA TYR A 159 4.23 0.28 -11.23
C TYR A 159 3.29 -0.34 -10.19
N ILE A 160 3.11 -1.65 -10.27
CA ILE A 160 2.39 -2.45 -9.28
C ILE A 160 3.32 -3.59 -8.86
N VAL A 161 3.52 -3.73 -7.56
CA VAL A 161 4.16 -4.89 -6.94
C VAL A 161 3.10 -5.54 -6.06
N VAL A 162 2.86 -6.83 -6.27
CA VAL A 162 1.83 -7.57 -5.55
C VAL A 162 2.39 -8.90 -5.10
N GLU A 163 2.29 -9.20 -3.81
CA GLU A 163 2.58 -10.53 -3.30
C GLU A 163 1.48 -11.50 -3.74
N MET A 164 1.91 -12.64 -4.26
CA MET A 164 1.04 -13.69 -4.78
C MET A 164 1.37 -15.00 -4.10
N GLY A 165 0.38 -15.61 -3.45
CA GLY A 165 0.50 -16.98 -2.96
C GLY A 165 0.80 -17.96 -4.10
N ARG A 166 1.48 -19.07 -3.77
CA ARG A 166 2.09 -20.05 -4.71
C ARG A 166 1.20 -20.63 -5.83
N ALA A 167 -0.11 -20.44 -5.84
CA ALA A 167 -1.01 -21.19 -6.73
C ALA A 167 -2.26 -20.44 -7.25
N SER A 168 -2.38 -19.12 -7.13
CA SER A 168 -3.54 -18.40 -7.65
C SER A 168 -3.14 -17.44 -8.76
N PHE A 169 -3.47 -17.79 -10.00
CA PHE A 169 -3.43 -16.87 -11.15
C PHE A 169 -4.83 -16.32 -11.49
N ASP A 170 -5.83 -16.58 -10.62
CA ASP A 170 -7.20 -16.13 -10.83
C ASP A 170 -7.27 -14.60 -10.79
N GLY A 171 -7.48 -13.98 -11.95
CA GLY A 171 -7.47 -12.52 -12.14
C GLY A 171 -6.18 -11.96 -12.75
N TYR A 172 -5.14 -12.79 -12.95
CA TYR A 172 -3.88 -12.41 -13.59
C TYR A 172 -4.07 -11.91 -15.02
N ASP A 173 -4.93 -12.58 -15.80
CA ASP A 173 -5.25 -12.19 -17.17
C ASP A 173 -5.87 -10.79 -17.24
N HIS A 174 -6.63 -10.39 -16.22
CA HIS A 174 -7.23 -9.06 -16.17
C HIS A 174 -6.16 -7.98 -15.97
N ILE A 175 -5.17 -8.22 -15.09
CA ILE A 175 -4.06 -7.27 -14.89
C ILE A 175 -3.19 -7.18 -16.15
N ALA A 176 -2.88 -8.31 -16.78
CA ALA A 176 -2.10 -8.37 -18.01
C ALA A 176 -2.80 -7.65 -19.19
N GLN A 177 -4.15 -7.63 -19.22
CA GLN A 177 -4.94 -6.94 -20.24
C GLN A 177 -5.01 -5.42 -20.04
N ILE A 178 -4.75 -4.91 -18.83
CA ILE A 178 -4.83 -3.46 -18.53
C ILE A 178 -3.45 -2.81 -18.70
N ARG A 179 -2.96 -2.69 -19.94
CA ARG A 179 -1.82 -1.84 -20.38
C ARG A 179 -0.46 -1.93 -19.62
N TYR A 180 -0.31 -2.72 -18.56
CA TYR A 180 0.98 -3.03 -17.95
C TYR A 180 1.67 -4.06 -18.84
N ASN A 181 2.44 -3.54 -19.78
CA ASN A 181 3.02 -4.29 -20.90
C ASN A 181 4.28 -5.08 -20.52
N GLN A 182 4.79 -4.96 -19.29
CA GLN A 182 5.92 -5.71 -18.78
C GLN A 182 5.65 -6.17 -17.35
N MET A 183 5.66 -7.48 -17.17
CA MET A 183 5.52 -8.13 -15.87
C MET A 183 6.85 -8.83 -15.56
N TYR A 184 7.46 -8.45 -14.45
CA TYR A 184 8.67 -9.08 -13.95
C TYR A 184 8.26 -10.13 -12.90
N ARG A 185 8.75 -11.35 -13.06
CA ARG A 185 8.56 -12.47 -12.13
C ARG A 185 9.86 -12.77 -11.44
#